data_AF-A0A353ZWS5-F1
#
_entry.id   AF-A0A353ZWS5-F1
#
_cell.length_a   1.000
_cell.length_b   1.000
_cell.length_c   1.000
_cell.angle_alpha   90.00
_cell.angle_beta   90.00
_cell.angle_gamma   90.00
#
_symmetry.space_group_name_H-M   'P 1'
#
loop_
_entity.id
_entity.type
_entity.pdbx_description
1 polymer ?
#
loop_
_entity_poly.entity_id
_entity_poly.type
_entity_poly.pdbx_seq_one_letter_code
_entity_poly.pdbx_strand_id
1 'polypeptide(L)' 'MLIGGGACDCAAPVFTPPSGWTERWEASAGQVAELADRVQATAGASGTVTWTMSAARAVAVWQTALKPAS' A
#
# COMPACT_ATOMS: atom_id res chain seq x y z
N MET A 1 -11.34 5.74 -6.50
CA MET A 1 -10.02 5.83 -5.84
C MET A 1 -9.56 4.43 -5.49
N LEU A 2 -8.27 4.14 -5.58
CA LEU A 2 -7.68 2.91 -5.04
C LEU A 2 -6.90 3.25 -3.77
N ILE A 3 -7.01 2.39 -2.76
CA ILE A 3 -6.17 2.41 -1.57
C ILE A 3 -5.54 1.04 -1.37
N GLY A 4 -4.42 0.98 -0.68
CA GLY A 4 -3.72 -0.26 -0.42
C GLY A 4 -2.54 -0.04 0.52
N GLY A 5 -1.89 -1.14 0.85
CA GLY A 5 -0.67 -1.11 1.63
C GLY A 5 -0.27 -2.49 2.12
N GLY A 6 0.77 -2.52 2.94
CA GLY A 6 1.24 -3.72 3.59
C GLY A 6 1.52 -3.55 5.08
N ALA A 7 1.59 -4.67 5.78
CA ALA A 7 1.96 -4.70 7.19
C ALA A 7 2.70 -5.99 7.55
N CYS A 8 3.54 -5.91 8.57
CA CYS A 8 4.15 -7.05 9.23
C CYS A 8 4.25 -6.79 10.73
N ASP A 9 4.20 -7.86 11.53
CA ASP A 9 4.66 -7.83 12.91
C ASP A 9 6.20 -7.93 12.92
N CYS A 10 6.84 -6.87 12.45
CA CYS A 10 8.29 -6.80 12.32
C CYS A 10 8.78 -5.36 12.47
N ALA A 11 10.08 -5.18 12.75
CA ALA A 11 10.69 -3.87 12.94
C ALA A 11 11.62 -3.52 11.78
N ALA A 12 11.57 -2.24 11.38
CA ALA A 12 12.51 -1.55 10.50
C ALA A 12 12.44 -1.70 8.95
N PRO A 13 11.75 -2.65 8.28
CA PRO A 13 11.62 -2.53 6.82
C PRO A 13 10.74 -1.33 6.46
N VAL A 14 11.05 -0.73 5.31
CA VAL A 14 10.30 0.37 4.72
C VAL A 14 9.49 -0.18 3.56
N PHE A 15 8.21 0.17 3.48
CA PHE A 15 7.36 -0.06 2.33
C PHE A 15 7.50 1.12 1.36
N THR A 16 7.82 0.82 0.11
CA THR A 16 7.78 1.80 -0.98
C THR A 16 6.53 1.53 -1.81
N PRO A 17 5.61 2.50 -1.92
CA PRO A 17 4.40 2.31 -2.70
C PRO A 17 4.71 2.25 -4.22
N PRO A 18 3.79 1.67 -5.00
CA PRO A 18 3.93 1.59 -6.44
C PRO A 18 4.01 2.97 -7.10
N SER A 19 4.67 3.05 -8.27
CA SER A 19 4.75 4.30 -9.03
C SER A 19 3.37 4.91 -9.31
N GLY A 20 3.22 6.22 -9.07
CA GLY A 20 1.96 6.94 -9.27
C GLY A 20 0.95 6.78 -8.14
N TRP A 21 1.33 6.12 -7.04
CA TRP A 21 0.62 6.16 -5.77
C TRP A 21 1.27 7.18 -4.84
N THR A 22 0.46 7.74 -3.96
CA THR A 22 0.87 8.69 -2.93
C THR A 22 0.82 7.98 -1.59
N GLU A 23 1.97 7.86 -0.91
CA GLU A 23 2.01 7.43 0.47
C GLU A 23 1.27 8.42 1.37
N ARG A 24 0.44 7.90 2.27
CA ARG A 24 -0.31 8.72 3.23
C ARG A 24 0.26 8.61 4.63
N TRP A 25 0.68 7.43 5.01
CA TRP A 25 1.37 7.21 6.28
C TRP A 25 2.12 5.88 6.28
N GLU A 26 3.14 5.80 7.11
CA GLU A 26 3.87 4.58 7.44
C GLU A 26 4.21 4.60 8.94
N ALA A 27 3.93 3.49 9.63
CA ALA A 27 4.45 3.19 10.95
C ALA A 27 5.65 2.25 10.80
N SER A 28 6.71 2.49 11.57
CA SER A 28 7.98 1.73 11.45
C SER A 28 8.59 1.26 12.77
N ALA A 29 7.92 1.49 13.89
CA ALA A 29 8.42 1.20 15.24
C ALA A 29 7.64 0.06 15.90
N GLY A 30 8.31 -1.08 16.13
CA GLY A 30 7.75 -2.28 16.76
C GLY A 30 6.82 -3.09 15.85
N GLN A 31 6.03 -2.42 15.03
CA GLN A 31 5.23 -2.97 13.94
C GLN A 31 5.36 -2.07 12.72
N VAL A 32 5.33 -2.66 11.52
CA VAL A 32 5.29 -1.90 10.27
C VAL A 32 3.91 -1.99 9.66
N ALA A 33 3.38 -0.84 9.29
CA ALA A 33 2.15 -0.73 8.53
C ALA A 33 2.21 0.50 7.63
N GLU A 34 1.80 0.36 6.38
CA GLU A 34 1.83 1.43 5.38
C GLU A 34 0.47 1.55 4.71
N LEU A 35 0.15 2.77 4.27
CA LEU A 35 -1.01 3.05 3.43
C LEU A 35 -0.62 4.06 2.35
N ALA A 36 -1.00 3.72 1.12
CA ALA A 36 -0.94 4.61 -0.02
C ALA A 36 -2.27 4.63 -0.79
N ASP A 37 -2.48 5.69 -1.57
CA ASP A 37 -3.60 5.76 -2.49
C ASP A 37 -3.24 6.28 -3.87
N ARG A 38 -4.13 5.99 -4.82
CA ARG A 38 -4.06 6.48 -6.18
C ARG A 38 -5.43 6.93 -6.64
N VAL A 39 -5.47 8.12 -7.24
CA VAL A 39 -6.65 8.58 -7.97
C VAL A 39 -6.83 7.70 -9.20
N GLN A 40 -7.98 7.04 -9.26
CA GLN A 40 -8.44 6.29 -10.41
C GLN A 40 -9.87 6.73 -10.71
N ALA A 41 -10.01 7.57 -11.74
CA ALA A 41 -11.27 8.18 -12.14
C ALA A 41 -12.21 7.20 -12.87
N THR A 42 -11.64 6.22 -13.56
CA THR A 42 -12.39 5.21 -14.33
C THR A 42 -11.90 3.82 -13.97
N ALA A 43 -12.80 2.84 -13.92
CA ALA A 43 -12.42 1.44 -13.79
C ALA A 43 -11.44 1.06 -14.92
N GLY A 44 -10.39 0.32 -14.57
CA GLY A 44 -9.35 -0.13 -15.50
C GLY A 44 -9.29 -1.65 -15.57
N ALA A 45 -8.34 -2.17 -16.35
CA ALA A 45 -8.06 -3.60 -16.37
C ALA A 45 -7.60 -4.10 -14.98
N SER A 46 -7.85 -5.37 -14.70
CA SER A 46 -7.23 -6.04 -13.56
C SER A 46 -5.72 -6.19 -13.79
N GLY A 47 -4.97 -6.22 -12.70
CA GLY A 47 -3.52 -6.37 -12.74
C GLY A 47 -2.91 -6.37 -11.35
N THR A 48 -1.64 -6.74 -11.28
CA THR A 48 -0.87 -6.69 -10.04
C THR A 48 -0.39 -5.28 -9.76
N VAL A 49 -0.42 -4.90 -8.50
CA VAL A 49 0.20 -3.70 -7.97
C VAL A 49 1.28 -4.14 -6.98
N THR A 50 2.48 -3.61 -7.10
CA THR A 50 3.65 -4.10 -6.35
C THR A 50 4.11 -3.07 -5.34
N TRP A 51 4.08 -3.45 -4.06
CA TRP A 51 4.83 -2.77 -3.00
C TRP A 51 6.23 -3.36 -2.90
N THR A 52 7.23 -2.50 -2.78
CA THR A 52 8.62 -2.94 -2.59
C THR A 52 8.98 -2.79 -1.11
N MET A 53 9.63 -3.80 -0.53
CA MET A 53 10.17 -3.71 0.82
C MET A 53 11.69 -3.65 0.80
N SER A 54 12.27 -2.84 1.69
CA SER A 54 13.73 -2.73 1.84
C SER A 54 14.40 -4.01 2.37
N ALA A 55 13.64 -4.95 2.94
CA ALA A 55 14.13 -6.24 3.40
C ALA A 55 13.03 -7.32 3.32
N ALA A 56 13.43 -8.56 3.00
CA ALA A 56 12.51 -9.69 2.91
C ALA A 56 11.92 -10.06 4.28
N ARG A 57 10.60 -10.15 4.39
CA ARG A 57 9.85 -10.51 5.59
C ARG A 57 8.58 -11.28 5.20
N ALA A 58 7.96 -11.95 6.17
CA ALA A 58 6.57 -12.38 6.03
C ALA A 58 5.67 -11.16 6.22
N VAL A 59 4.69 -10.99 5.34
CA VAL A 59 3.89 -9.77 5.25
C VAL A 59 2.45 -10.13 4.90
N ALA A 60 1.52 -9.25 5.26
CA ALA A 60 0.21 -9.17 4.63
C ALA A 60 0.14 -7.92 3.77
N VAL A 61 -0.41 -8.04 2.56
CA VAL A 61 -0.70 -6.91 1.67
C VAL A 61 -2.18 -6.91 1.32
N TRP A 62 -2.71 -5.72 1.05
CA TRP A 62 -4.10 -5.54 0.69
C TRP A 62 -4.27 -4.37 -0.29
N GLN A 63 -5.36 -4.43 -1.04
CA GLN A 63 -5.78 -3.36 -1.94
C GLN A 63 -7.31 -3.35 -2.01
N THR A 64 -7.90 -2.16 -2.03
CA THR A 64 -9.34 -2.01 -2.23
C THR A 64 -9.68 -0.76 -3.05
N ALA A 65 -10.77 -0.84 -3.80
CA ALA A 65 -11.33 0.29 -4.52
C ALA A 65 -12.40 0.98 -3.67
N LEU A 66 -12.25 2.29 -3.45
CA LEU A 66 -13.22 3.09 -2.74
C LEU A 66 -14.28 3.63 -3.70
N LYS A 67 -15.53 3.65 -3.22
CA LYS A 67 -16.63 4.35 -3.86
C LYS A 67 -16.40 5.87 -3.78
N PRO A 68 -16.84 6.65 -4.79
CA PRO A 68 -16.83 8.11 -4.70
C PRO A 68 -17.59 8.60 -3.47
N ALA A 69 -17.15 9.72 -2.89
CA ALA A 69 -17.92 10.44 -1.88
C ALA A 69 -19.05 11.17 -2.60
N SER A 70 -20.22 10.52 -2.67
CA SER A 70 -21.54 11.04 -3.08
C SER A 70 -21.58 12.06 -4.22
#